data_AF-A0A969D3V8-F1
#
_entry.id   AF-A0A969D3V8-F1
#
_cell.length_a   1.000
_cell.length_b   1.000
_cell.length_c   1.000
_cell.angle_alpha   90.00
_cell.angle_beta   90.00
_cell.angle_gamma   90.00
#
_symmetry.space_group_name_H-M   'P 1'
#
loop_
_entity.id
_entity.type
_entity.pdbx_description
1 polymer ?
#
loop_
_entity_poly.entity_id
_entity_poly.type
_entity_poly.pdbx_seq_one_letter_code
_entity_poly.pdbx_strand_id
1 'polypeptide(L)'
;MLAVATVAAVVMAVTKVLTISSSSSMMETPSVAAWVVASSNSTVASTTVGGRQAIFAWSAVPFLVAFMGWMPGGLELSVWQSLWVQADSEERIAAGGQSTSMAAASLDFNVGYVLTVVLACLFLILGTLTLPEQGLSAEPAAFAGQLVGMYTQYIGAWAEPVIGLCAIAAIFSTTFTVVDAFPRTLEAALYELWPTAQSSHFPIKQALTLSLILLAALLLSLFTAGFEPLINTITIIAFTCAPFYAWLNMRSIRTLAEERQPAPWLARLATVGLLYLSGFSILFLALQLAGQT
;
A
#
# COMPACT_ATOMS: atom_id res chain seq x y z
N MET A 1 -7.04 -17.16 1.27
CA MET A 1 -6.80 -15.81 1.80
C MET A 1 -7.94 -14.93 1.32
N LEU A 2 -8.86 -14.58 2.22
CA LEU A 2 -9.97 -13.69 1.92
C LEU A 2 -9.38 -12.35 1.43
N ALA A 3 -9.81 -11.89 0.25
CA ALA A 3 -9.33 -10.64 -0.34
C ALA A 3 -9.48 -9.50 0.69
N VAL A 4 -8.52 -8.59 0.77
CA VAL A 4 -8.56 -7.42 1.67
C VAL A 4 -9.91 -6.68 1.57
N ALA A 5 -10.53 -6.68 0.38
CA ALA A 5 -11.89 -6.18 0.15
C ALA A 5 -12.98 -6.88 0.99
N THR A 6 -12.91 -8.18 1.18
CA THR A 6 -13.87 -8.95 2.01
C THR A 6 -13.68 -8.69 3.50
N VAL A 7 -12.43 -8.52 3.96
CA VAL A 7 -12.15 -8.13 5.36
C VAL A 7 -12.63 -6.70 5.61
N ALA A 8 -12.36 -5.77 4.69
CA ALA A 8 -12.87 -4.40 4.76
C ALA A 8 -14.42 -4.33 4.75
N ALA A 9 -15.07 -5.17 3.93
CA ALA A 9 -16.54 -5.26 3.90
C ALA A 9 -17.12 -5.79 5.22
N VAL A 10 -16.47 -6.79 5.84
CA VAL A 10 -16.88 -7.33 7.16
C VAL A 10 -16.68 -6.29 8.26
N VAL A 11 -15.54 -5.61 8.28
CA VAL A 11 -15.27 -4.53 9.24
C VAL A 11 -16.31 -3.41 9.12
N MET A 12 -16.65 -2.97 7.91
CA MET A 12 -17.69 -1.96 7.70
C MET A 12 -19.09 -2.44 8.10
N ALA A 13 -19.44 -3.71 7.85
CA ALA A 13 -20.71 -4.27 8.28
C ALA A 13 -20.83 -4.26 9.81
N VAL A 14 -19.74 -4.57 10.52
CA VAL A 14 -19.68 -4.52 12.00
C VAL A 14 -19.80 -3.07 12.50
N THR A 15 -19.10 -2.11 11.91
CA THR A 15 -19.22 -0.69 12.28
C THR A 15 -20.63 -0.14 12.07
N LYS A 16 -21.32 -0.57 10.99
CA LYS A 16 -22.71 -0.19 10.70
C LYS A 16 -23.70 -0.77 11.72
N VAL A 17 -23.50 -2.02 12.15
CA VAL A 17 -24.34 -2.63 13.21
C VAL A 17 -24.17 -1.89 14.53
N LEU A 18 -22.93 -1.49 14.87
CA LEU A 18 -22.61 -0.76 16.10
C LEU A 18 -23.20 0.67 16.11
N THR A 19 -23.25 1.36 14.97
CA THR A 19 -23.85 2.71 14.84
C THR A 19 -25.38 2.68 14.77
N ILE A 20 -25.99 1.60 14.26
CA ILE A 20 -27.44 1.43 14.31
C ILE A 20 -27.90 1.13 15.75
N SER A 21 -27.13 0.36 16.53
CA SER A 21 -27.46 0.12 17.94
C SER A 21 -27.37 1.35 18.84
N SER A 22 -26.62 2.39 18.45
CA SER A 22 -26.51 3.65 19.21
C SER A 22 -27.60 4.68 18.86
N SER A 23 -28.46 4.42 17.89
CA SER A 23 -29.48 5.38 17.40
C SER A 23 -30.93 4.98 17.70
N SER A 24 -31.17 4.07 18.64
CA SER A 24 -32.53 3.75 19.10
C SER A 24 -33.02 4.74 20.16
N SER A 25 -33.48 5.91 19.73
CA SER A 25 -34.46 6.68 20.50
C SER A 25 -35.55 7.23 19.59
N MET A 26 -36.77 6.76 19.89
CA MET A 26 -38.10 7.27 19.49
C MET A 26 -38.60 6.85 18.10
N MET A 27 -39.51 5.88 18.17
CA MET A 27 -40.25 5.26 17.09
C MET A 27 -41.62 5.95 16.99
N GLU A 28 -41.90 6.67 15.91
CA GLU A 28 -43.27 6.96 15.48
C GLU A 28 -43.58 6.09 14.25
N THR A 29 -44.70 5.36 14.30
CA THR A 29 -45.13 4.42 13.27
C THR A 29 -45.95 5.11 12.17
N PRO A 30 -45.52 5.15 10.90
CA PRO A 30 -46.41 5.53 9.82
C PRO A 30 -47.16 4.30 9.27
N SER A 31 -48.42 4.52 8.88
CA SER A 31 -49.37 3.52 8.40
C SER A 31 -48.90 2.73 7.16
N VAL A 32 -49.40 1.49 7.05
CA VAL A 32 -49.08 0.49 6.00
C VAL A 32 -49.29 1.00 4.57
N ALA A 33 -50.17 1.99 4.35
CA ALA A 33 -50.42 2.60 3.05
C ALA A 33 -49.24 3.46 2.54
N ALA A 34 -48.47 4.08 3.45
CA ALA A 34 -47.27 4.85 3.09
C ALA A 34 -46.10 3.95 2.69
N TRP A 35 -46.05 2.72 3.22
CA TRP A 35 -45.00 1.75 2.93
C TRP A 35 -45.12 1.17 1.51
N VAL A 36 -46.36 0.91 1.05
CA VAL A 36 -46.60 0.33 -0.28
C VAL A 36 -46.30 1.35 -1.39
N VAL A 37 -46.70 2.62 -1.24
CA VAL A 37 -46.41 3.67 -2.22
C VAL A 37 -44.91 4.04 -2.26
N ALA A 38 -44.22 3.98 -1.10
CA ALA A 38 -42.78 4.18 -1.03
C ALA A 38 -41.98 3.04 -1.68
N SER A 39 -42.47 1.80 -1.64
CA SER A 39 -41.76 0.61 -2.17
C SER A 39 -41.77 0.51 -3.71
N SER A 40 -42.71 1.16 -4.39
CA SER A 40 -42.85 1.06 -5.86
C SER A 40 -42.23 2.22 -6.64
N ASN A 41 -41.75 3.28 -5.97
CA ASN A 41 -41.20 4.48 -6.65
C ASN A 41 -39.80 4.92 -6.16
N SER A 42 -39.08 4.08 -5.41
CA SER A 42 -37.76 4.42 -4.85
C SER A 42 -36.62 3.49 -5.30
N THR A 43 -36.66 2.97 -6.52
CA THR A 43 -35.53 2.21 -7.11
C THR A 43 -34.44 3.10 -7.72
N VAL A 44 -34.56 4.43 -7.65
CA VAL A 44 -33.52 5.37 -8.09
C VAL A 44 -33.52 6.60 -7.16
N ALA A 45 -33.19 6.40 -5.88
CA ALA A 45 -33.00 7.51 -4.96
C ALA A 45 -31.81 7.23 -4.04
N SER A 46 -30.70 7.86 -4.38
CA SER A 46 -29.73 8.47 -3.46
C SER A 46 -29.54 7.75 -2.12
N THR A 47 -28.62 6.78 -2.10
CA THR A 47 -28.02 6.29 -0.85
C THR A 47 -27.04 7.34 -0.32
N THR A 48 -27.53 8.53 0.03
CA THR A 48 -26.82 9.50 0.86
C THR A 48 -27.10 9.18 2.32
N VAL A 49 -26.35 8.22 2.87
CA VAL A 49 -26.16 8.13 4.31
C VAL A 49 -25.15 9.24 4.66
N GLY A 50 -25.66 10.38 5.13
CA GLY A 50 -24.89 11.49 5.70
C GLY A 50 -23.64 11.90 4.93
N GLY A 51 -23.78 12.63 3.81
CA GLY A 51 -22.67 13.32 3.12
C GLY A 51 -21.53 12.44 2.56
N ARG A 52 -21.44 11.17 2.93
CA ARG A 52 -20.41 10.23 2.51
C ARG A 52 -20.87 9.57 1.22
N GLN A 53 -20.14 9.85 0.14
CA GLN A 53 -20.33 9.09 -1.10
C GLN A 53 -20.14 7.60 -0.79
N ALA A 54 -21.07 6.78 -1.25
CA ALA A 54 -20.92 5.34 -1.12
C ALA A 54 -19.63 4.92 -1.82
N ILE A 55 -18.75 4.21 -1.11
CA ILE A 55 -17.44 3.76 -1.62
C ILE A 55 -17.56 2.81 -2.82
N PHE A 56 -18.75 2.23 -3.03
CA PHE A 56 -19.10 1.40 -4.18
C PHE A 56 -19.92 2.14 -5.24
N ALA A 57 -20.04 3.46 -5.15
CA ALA A 57 -20.60 4.27 -6.22
C ALA A 57 -19.65 4.28 -7.41
N TRP A 58 -20.20 4.33 -8.62
CA TRP A 58 -19.40 4.47 -9.85
C TRP A 58 -18.50 5.71 -9.83
N SER A 59 -18.87 6.76 -9.06
CA SER A 59 -18.04 7.95 -8.85
C SER A 59 -16.79 7.72 -7.99
N ALA A 60 -16.76 6.67 -7.17
CA ALA A 60 -15.61 6.33 -6.33
C ALA A 60 -14.58 5.45 -7.07
N VAL A 61 -14.90 4.97 -8.27
CA VAL A 61 -14.03 4.08 -9.06
C VAL A 61 -12.68 4.72 -9.39
N PRO A 62 -12.57 5.99 -9.85
CA PRO A 62 -11.27 6.62 -10.09
C PRO A 62 -10.40 6.68 -8.83
N PHE A 63 -11.00 7.00 -7.67
CA PHE A 63 -10.31 6.99 -6.38
C PHE A 63 -9.86 5.59 -5.97
N LEU A 64 -10.72 4.58 -6.10
CA LEU A 64 -10.37 3.19 -5.80
C LEU A 64 -9.25 2.68 -6.70
N VAL A 65 -9.30 3.02 -8.00
CA VAL A 65 -8.24 2.70 -8.96
C VAL A 65 -6.94 3.35 -8.50
N ALA A 66 -6.92 4.66 -8.25
CA ALA A 66 -5.72 5.37 -7.79
C ALA A 66 -5.16 4.76 -6.49
N PHE A 67 -6.02 4.42 -5.52
CA PHE A 67 -5.62 3.82 -4.25
C PHE A 67 -5.06 2.40 -4.40
N MET A 68 -5.60 1.60 -5.33
CA MET A 68 -5.22 0.20 -5.52
C MET A 68 -3.82 -0.01 -6.11
N GLY A 69 -3.27 0.97 -6.85
CA GLY A 69 -1.91 0.88 -7.41
C GLY A 69 -0.80 0.95 -6.38
N TRP A 70 -1.14 1.46 -5.19
CA TRP A 70 -0.17 1.79 -4.14
C TRP A 70 -0.16 0.78 -2.99
N MET A 71 -0.92 -0.32 -3.04
CA MET A 71 -1.13 -1.20 -1.88
C MET A 71 -0.89 -2.71 -2.17
N PRO A 72 -0.30 -3.50 -1.25
CA PRO A 72 0.33 -3.13 0.03
C PRO A 72 1.84 -2.80 -0.09
N GLY A 73 2.37 -2.73 -1.30
CA GLY A 73 3.73 -2.25 -1.57
C GLY A 73 4.15 -2.45 -3.02
N GLY A 74 5.23 -1.79 -3.43
CA GLY A 74 5.70 -1.86 -4.81
C GLY A 74 6.14 -3.27 -5.19
N LEU A 75 6.04 -3.58 -6.48
CA LEU A 75 6.31 -4.94 -6.99
C LEU A 75 7.79 -5.32 -6.89
N GLU A 76 8.67 -4.32 -6.75
CA GLU A 76 10.07 -4.45 -6.43
C GLU A 76 10.35 -5.03 -5.04
N LEU A 77 9.39 -5.02 -4.11
CA LEU A 77 9.56 -5.59 -2.77
C LEU A 77 9.96 -7.06 -2.80
N SER A 78 9.47 -7.81 -3.78
CA SER A 78 9.85 -9.21 -3.99
C SER A 78 11.36 -9.40 -4.18
N VAL A 79 11.99 -8.48 -4.92
CA VAL A 79 13.43 -8.47 -5.18
C VAL A 79 14.18 -8.03 -3.94
N TRP A 80 13.72 -6.97 -3.27
CA TRP A 80 14.36 -6.47 -2.05
C TRP A 80 14.36 -7.53 -0.93
N GLN A 81 13.22 -8.17 -0.69
CA GLN A 81 13.10 -9.27 0.26
C GLN A 81 14.03 -10.43 -0.07
N SER A 82 14.14 -10.80 -1.35
CA SER A 82 15.07 -11.85 -1.79
C SER A 82 16.53 -11.48 -1.50
N LEU A 83 16.94 -10.24 -1.78
CA LEU A 83 18.29 -9.75 -1.53
C LEU A 83 18.59 -9.55 -0.03
N TRP A 84 17.59 -9.21 0.79
CA TRP A 84 17.75 -9.16 2.25
C TRP A 84 17.94 -10.56 2.84
N VAL A 85 17.16 -11.54 2.41
CA VAL A 85 17.31 -12.94 2.87
C VAL A 85 18.64 -13.54 2.42
N GLN A 86 19.12 -13.20 1.22
CA GLN A 86 20.45 -13.60 0.76
C GLN A 86 21.57 -12.97 1.62
N ALA A 87 21.53 -11.66 1.84
CA ALA A 87 22.53 -10.98 2.66
C ALA A 87 22.54 -11.49 4.12
N ASP A 88 21.37 -11.70 4.73
CA ASP A 88 21.25 -12.30 6.06
C ASP A 88 21.83 -13.72 6.08
N SER A 89 21.57 -14.52 5.05
CA SER A 89 22.18 -15.85 4.93
C SER A 89 23.70 -15.82 4.86
N GLU A 90 24.26 -14.91 4.06
CA GLU A 90 25.70 -14.72 3.94
C GLU A 90 26.34 -14.29 5.26
N GLU A 91 25.74 -13.35 5.97
CA GLU A 91 26.21 -12.88 7.28
C GLU A 91 26.19 -14.01 8.32
N ARG A 92 25.11 -14.79 8.37
CA ARG A 92 24.98 -15.93 9.29
C ARG A 92 26.01 -17.02 9.00
N ILE A 93 26.27 -17.34 7.74
CA ILE A 93 27.30 -18.30 7.35
C ILE A 93 28.69 -17.78 7.76
N ALA A 94 28.99 -16.50 7.52
CA ALA A 94 30.25 -15.88 7.90
C ALA A 94 30.48 -15.91 9.42
N ALA A 95 29.40 -15.79 10.22
CA ALA A 95 29.43 -15.94 11.67
C ALA A 95 29.49 -17.40 12.17
N GLY A 96 29.64 -18.39 11.29
CA GLY A 96 29.70 -19.82 11.63
C GLY A 96 28.35 -20.50 11.83
N GLY A 97 27.25 -19.84 11.45
CA GLY A 97 25.89 -20.36 11.49
C GLY A 97 25.44 -21.04 10.19
N GLN A 98 24.13 -21.24 10.07
CA GLN A 98 23.49 -21.80 8.88
C GLN A 98 22.75 -20.70 8.11
N SER A 99 22.64 -20.89 6.78
CA SER A 99 21.82 -20.06 5.88
C SER A 99 20.37 -19.98 6.36
N THR A 100 19.74 -18.84 6.08
CA THR A 100 18.35 -18.59 6.41
C THR A 100 17.44 -19.53 5.63
N SER A 101 16.78 -20.43 6.35
CA SER A 101 15.88 -21.40 5.74
C SER A 101 14.66 -20.69 5.12
N MET A 102 14.14 -21.24 4.02
CA MET A 102 12.94 -20.71 3.36
C MET A 102 11.72 -20.68 4.30
N ALA A 103 11.63 -21.62 5.24
CA ALA A 103 10.57 -21.64 6.25
C ALA A 103 10.66 -20.46 7.22
N ALA A 104 11.88 -20.12 7.68
CA ALA A 104 12.11 -18.97 8.54
C ALA A 104 11.80 -17.65 7.80
N ALA A 105 12.31 -17.49 6.58
CA ALA A 105 12.03 -16.33 5.75
C ALA A 105 10.53 -16.16 5.46
N SER A 106 9.83 -17.26 5.17
CA SER A 106 8.37 -17.24 4.94
C SER A 106 7.58 -16.89 6.21
N LEU A 107 8.02 -17.36 7.38
CA LEU A 107 7.38 -17.03 8.65
C LEU A 107 7.52 -15.54 8.95
N ASP A 108 8.73 -14.99 8.82
CA ASP A 108 9.02 -13.57 9.04
C ASP A 108 8.17 -12.68 8.11
N PHE A 109 8.18 -12.98 6.81
CA PHE A 109 7.34 -12.29 5.83
C PHE A 109 5.86 -12.35 6.17
N ASN A 110 5.34 -13.54 6.53
CA ASN A 110 3.92 -13.72 6.82
C ASN A 110 3.49 -12.97 8.09
N VAL A 111 4.33 -12.94 9.13
CA VAL A 111 4.05 -12.18 10.36
C VAL A 111 4.00 -10.68 10.05
N GLY A 112 4.98 -10.16 9.33
CA GLY A 112 5.00 -8.77 8.88
C GLY A 112 3.78 -8.42 8.01
N TYR A 113 3.43 -9.29 7.08
CA TYR A 113 2.28 -9.11 6.20
C TYR A 113 0.95 -9.10 6.97
N VAL A 114 0.74 -10.02 7.91
CA VAL A 114 -0.47 -10.02 8.75
C VAL A 114 -0.55 -8.77 9.61
N LEU A 115 0.58 -8.35 10.21
CA LEU A 115 0.62 -7.13 11.02
C LEU A 115 0.24 -5.89 10.21
N THR A 116 0.75 -5.75 8.99
CA THR A 116 0.41 -4.63 8.11
C THR A 116 -1.07 -4.64 7.70
N VAL A 117 -1.65 -5.81 7.43
CA VAL A 117 -3.10 -5.94 7.15
C VAL A 117 -3.94 -5.52 8.35
N VAL A 118 -3.57 -5.96 9.56
CA VAL A 118 -4.27 -5.57 10.80
C VAL A 118 -4.19 -4.06 10.99
N LEU A 119 -2.99 -3.47 10.84
CA LEU A 119 -2.78 -2.04 11.00
C LEU A 119 -3.54 -1.23 9.95
N ALA A 120 -3.60 -1.69 8.69
CA ALA A 120 -4.40 -1.06 7.65
C ALA A 120 -5.89 -1.05 8.00
N CYS A 121 -6.42 -2.16 8.54
CA CYS A 121 -7.82 -2.20 9.01
C CYS A 121 -8.05 -1.23 10.17
N LEU A 122 -7.12 -1.14 11.13
CA LEU A 122 -7.22 -0.19 12.24
C LEU A 122 -7.21 1.26 11.76
N PHE A 123 -6.32 1.61 10.82
CA PHE A 123 -6.28 2.96 10.25
C PHE A 123 -7.52 3.29 9.42
N LEU A 124 -8.07 2.33 8.69
CA LEU A 124 -9.35 2.52 7.99
C LEU A 124 -10.48 2.80 8.99
N ILE A 125 -10.59 2.01 10.06
CA ILE A 125 -11.59 2.24 11.12
C ILE A 125 -11.38 3.61 11.74
N LEU A 126 -10.16 3.94 12.15
CA LEU A 126 -9.84 5.24 12.75
C LEU A 126 -10.21 6.38 11.80
N GLY A 127 -9.79 6.32 10.54
CA GLY A 127 -10.15 7.34 9.54
C GLY A 127 -11.66 7.49 9.37
N THR A 128 -12.43 6.40 9.38
CA THR A 128 -13.90 6.49 9.30
C THR A 128 -14.55 7.13 10.54
N LEU A 129 -13.91 7.05 11.71
CA LEU A 129 -14.46 7.54 12.98
C LEU A 129 -13.99 8.95 13.32
N THR A 130 -12.77 9.34 12.92
CA THR A 130 -12.12 10.59 13.36
C THR A 130 -12.03 11.67 12.29
N LEU A 131 -12.11 11.32 10.99
CA LEU A 131 -11.99 12.34 9.93
C LEU A 131 -13.22 13.27 9.89
N PRO A 132 -13.01 14.60 9.86
CA PRO A 132 -14.08 15.57 9.83
C PRO A 132 -14.75 15.59 8.46
N GLU A 133 -16.05 15.93 8.43
CA GLU A 133 -16.85 15.94 7.20
C GLU A 133 -16.36 16.97 6.16
N GLN A 134 -15.72 18.05 6.63
CA GLN A 134 -15.18 19.13 5.80
C GLN A 134 -13.78 18.83 5.22
N GLY A 135 -13.23 17.65 5.48
CA GLY A 135 -11.93 17.23 4.97
C GLY A 135 -10.73 17.80 5.75
N LEU A 136 -9.53 17.47 5.29
CA LEU A 136 -8.26 17.93 5.84
C LEU A 136 -7.58 18.94 4.92
N SER A 137 -6.63 19.71 5.46
CA SER A 137 -5.79 20.61 4.68
C SER A 137 -5.08 19.86 3.54
N ALA A 138 -4.99 20.48 2.37
CA ALA A 138 -4.17 19.99 1.26
C ALA A 138 -2.68 20.31 1.43
N GLU A 139 -2.33 21.23 2.35
CA GLU A 139 -0.93 21.57 2.65
C GLU A 139 -0.33 20.53 3.62
N PRO A 140 0.80 19.90 3.30
CA PRO A 140 1.33 18.75 4.06
C PRO A 140 1.60 19.02 5.55
N ALA A 141 2.16 20.17 5.91
CA ALA A 141 2.49 20.47 7.31
C ALA A 141 1.22 20.70 8.13
N ALA A 142 0.26 21.45 7.59
CA ALA A 142 -1.05 21.67 8.18
C ALA A 142 -1.87 20.38 8.27
N PHE A 143 -1.81 19.51 7.26
CA PHE A 143 -2.41 18.19 7.28
C PHE A 143 -1.87 17.35 8.45
N ALA A 144 -0.54 17.28 8.59
CA ALA A 144 0.09 16.54 9.68
C ALA A 144 -0.31 17.09 11.06
N GLY A 145 -0.33 18.42 11.23
CA GLY A 145 -0.77 19.07 12.46
C GLY A 145 -2.24 18.79 12.80
N GLN A 146 -3.13 18.84 11.80
CA GLN A 146 -4.54 18.50 11.98
C GLN A 146 -4.73 17.03 12.36
N LEU A 147 -3.99 16.12 11.73
CA LEU A 147 -4.06 14.69 12.00
C LEU A 147 -3.61 14.38 13.44
N VAL A 148 -2.49 14.94 13.87
CA VAL A 148 -2.02 14.81 15.26
C VAL A 148 -3.03 15.40 16.24
N GLY A 149 -3.54 16.61 15.95
CA GLY A 149 -4.54 17.29 16.77
C GLY A 149 -5.83 16.49 16.97
N MET A 150 -6.29 15.78 15.95
CA MET A 150 -7.45 14.90 16.06
C MET A 150 -7.21 13.78 17.06
N TYR A 151 -6.05 13.11 16.99
CA TYR A 151 -5.75 12.03 17.92
C TYR A 151 -5.51 12.54 19.35
N THR A 152 -4.86 13.68 19.53
CA THR A 152 -4.62 14.25 20.85
C THR A 152 -5.90 14.76 21.51
N GLN A 153 -6.92 15.14 20.73
CA GLN A 153 -8.25 15.46 21.26
C GLN A 153 -8.93 14.26 21.93
N TYR A 154 -8.75 13.04 21.39
CA TYR A 154 -9.36 11.83 21.94
C TYR A 154 -8.48 11.13 23.01
N ILE A 155 -7.16 11.11 22.83
CA ILE A 155 -6.22 10.39 23.72
C ILE A 155 -5.70 11.29 24.86
N GLY A 156 -5.63 12.60 24.61
CA GLY A 156 -5.06 13.60 25.50
C GLY A 156 -3.75 14.20 24.97
N ALA A 157 -3.42 15.40 25.45
CA ALA A 157 -2.25 16.16 25.00
C ALA A 157 -0.90 15.44 25.24
N TRP A 158 -0.83 14.54 26.22
CA TRP A 158 0.38 13.75 26.50
C TRP A 158 0.78 12.82 25.33
N ALA A 159 -0.17 12.47 24.45
CA ALA A 159 0.07 11.60 23.31
C ALA A 159 0.76 12.32 22.15
N GLU A 160 0.72 13.65 22.10
CA GLU A 160 1.30 14.46 21.02
C GLU A 160 2.78 14.14 20.76
N PRO A 161 3.68 14.18 21.75
CA PRO A 161 5.09 13.84 21.52
C PRO A 161 5.30 12.37 21.12
N VAL A 162 4.44 11.47 21.58
CA VAL A 162 4.52 10.03 21.23
C VAL A 162 4.14 9.83 19.77
N ILE A 163 3.04 10.43 19.31
CA ILE A 163 2.57 10.38 17.92
C ILE A 163 3.61 11.00 17.00
N GLY A 164 4.16 12.17 17.38
CA GLY A 164 5.23 12.83 16.62
C GLY A 164 6.48 11.95 16.47
N LEU A 165 6.93 11.31 17.56
CA LEU A 165 8.06 10.38 17.52
C LEU A 165 7.77 9.18 16.61
N CYS A 166 6.58 8.58 16.71
CA CYS A 166 6.15 7.49 15.84
C CYS A 166 6.11 7.90 14.36
N ALA A 167 5.63 9.11 14.05
CA ALA A 167 5.58 9.63 12.69
C ALA A 167 6.99 9.83 12.11
N ILE A 168 7.91 10.40 12.89
CA ILE A 168 9.32 10.53 12.49
C ILE A 168 9.93 9.14 12.26
N ALA A 169 9.71 8.20 13.18
CA ALA A 169 10.22 6.84 13.04
C ALA A 169 9.69 6.13 11.79
N ALA A 170 8.41 6.31 11.46
CA ALA A 170 7.79 5.73 10.27
C ALA A 170 8.39 6.31 8.97
N ILE A 171 8.50 7.64 8.85
CA ILE A 171 9.07 8.31 7.67
C ILE A 171 10.56 8.02 7.53
N PHE A 172 11.29 8.01 8.64
CA PHE A 172 12.70 7.63 8.66
C PHE A 172 12.88 6.18 8.23
N SER A 173 12.05 5.25 8.72
CA SER A 173 12.11 3.85 8.35
C SER A 173 11.93 3.65 6.85
N THR A 174 10.93 4.31 6.22
CA THR A 174 10.73 4.19 4.77
C THR A 174 11.91 4.74 3.98
N THR A 175 12.48 5.85 4.43
CA THR A 175 13.66 6.45 3.80
C THR A 175 14.87 5.52 3.92
N PHE A 176 15.10 4.97 5.11
CA PHE A 176 16.18 4.05 5.38
C PHE A 176 16.07 2.78 4.53
N THR A 177 14.88 2.18 4.45
CA THR A 177 14.61 1.02 3.61
C THR A 177 14.96 1.27 2.14
N VAL A 178 14.56 2.43 1.58
CA VAL A 178 14.85 2.81 0.19
C VAL A 178 16.35 3.03 -0.03
N VAL A 179 17.01 3.73 0.89
CA VAL A 179 18.46 4.03 0.82
C VAL A 179 19.32 2.77 0.91
N ASP A 180 18.85 1.70 1.56
CA ASP A 180 19.52 0.40 1.55
C ASP A 180 19.14 -0.46 0.32
N ALA A 181 17.86 -0.55 -0.01
CA ALA A 181 17.35 -1.50 -1.00
C ALA A 181 17.77 -1.16 -2.44
N PHE A 182 17.72 0.12 -2.84
CA PHE A 182 18.04 0.52 -4.20
C PHE A 182 19.52 0.28 -4.56
N PRO A 183 20.51 0.77 -3.77
CA PRO A 183 21.92 0.47 -4.04
C PRO A 183 22.20 -1.02 -4.10
N ARG A 184 21.62 -1.81 -3.18
CA ARG A 184 21.76 -3.27 -3.15
C ARG A 184 21.23 -3.92 -4.43
N THR A 185 20.05 -3.49 -4.89
CA THR A 185 19.44 -4.01 -6.13
C THR A 185 20.26 -3.63 -7.36
N LEU A 186 20.76 -2.40 -7.42
CA LEU A 186 21.60 -1.91 -8.52
C LEU A 186 22.97 -2.60 -8.55
N GLU A 187 23.57 -2.85 -7.39
CA GLU A 187 24.82 -3.62 -7.27
C GLU A 187 24.64 -5.05 -7.77
N ALA A 188 23.58 -5.74 -7.32
CA ALA A 188 23.27 -7.09 -7.79
C ALA A 188 23.04 -7.11 -9.32
N ALA A 189 22.32 -6.14 -9.86
CA ALA A 189 22.12 -6.00 -11.31
C ALA A 189 23.43 -5.73 -12.05
N LEU A 190 24.30 -4.87 -11.51
CA LEU A 190 25.60 -4.55 -12.10
C LEU A 190 26.49 -5.81 -12.17
N TYR A 191 26.47 -6.63 -11.13
CA TYR A 191 27.24 -7.87 -11.07
C TYR A 191 26.74 -8.94 -12.02
N GLU A 192 25.44 -8.97 -12.31
CA GLU A 192 24.88 -9.88 -13.33
C GLU A 192 25.25 -9.41 -14.75
N LEU A 193 25.24 -8.10 -15.01
CA LEU A 193 25.60 -7.53 -16.32
C LEU A 193 27.12 -7.53 -16.57
N TRP A 194 27.92 -7.25 -15.55
CA TRP A 194 29.38 -7.19 -15.60
C TRP A 194 30.00 -7.96 -14.43
N PRO A 195 30.16 -9.29 -14.57
CA PRO A 195 30.72 -10.13 -13.49
C PRO A 195 32.12 -9.73 -13.03
N THR A 196 32.92 -9.09 -13.90
CA THR A 196 34.24 -8.56 -13.54
C THR A 196 34.19 -7.50 -12.45
N ALA A 197 33.07 -6.78 -12.30
CA ALA A 197 32.89 -5.77 -11.26
C ALA A 197 32.88 -6.36 -9.84
N GLN A 198 32.56 -7.65 -9.66
CA GLN A 198 32.62 -8.33 -8.36
C GLN A 198 34.04 -8.41 -7.78
N SER A 199 35.05 -8.44 -8.65
CA SER A 199 36.46 -8.49 -8.25
C SER A 199 37.06 -7.13 -7.88
N SER A 200 36.28 -6.05 -8.03
CA SER A 200 36.73 -4.70 -7.74
C SER A 200 36.88 -4.46 -6.24
N HIS A 201 37.97 -3.83 -5.82
CA HIS A 201 38.15 -3.35 -4.45
C HIS A 201 37.40 -2.04 -4.16
N PHE A 202 36.78 -1.43 -5.18
CA PHE A 202 36.01 -0.20 -5.02
C PHE A 202 34.67 -0.49 -4.32
N PRO A 203 34.26 0.30 -3.31
CA PRO A 203 33.01 0.07 -2.59
C PRO A 203 31.79 0.50 -3.40
N ILE A 204 31.42 -0.31 -4.39
CA ILE A 204 30.35 -0.05 -5.36
C ILE A 204 29.03 0.28 -4.68
N LYS A 205 28.57 -0.53 -3.72
CA LYS A 205 27.35 -0.24 -2.95
C LYS A 205 27.33 1.15 -2.34
N GLN A 206 28.41 1.54 -1.65
CA GLN A 206 28.48 2.84 -0.96
C GLN A 206 28.49 4.00 -1.97
N ALA A 207 29.18 3.84 -3.10
CA ALA A 207 29.16 4.82 -4.17
C ALA A 207 27.77 4.97 -4.80
N LEU A 208 27.04 3.86 -5.00
CA LEU A 208 25.64 3.88 -5.44
C LEU A 208 24.71 4.52 -4.41
N THR A 209 24.90 4.25 -3.12
CA THR A 209 24.15 4.90 -2.04
C THR A 209 24.36 6.42 -2.07
N LEU A 210 25.61 6.87 -2.10
CA LEU A 210 25.93 8.30 -2.13
C LEU A 210 25.42 8.97 -3.41
N SER A 211 25.55 8.32 -4.57
CA SER A 211 25.07 8.89 -5.84
C SER A 211 23.55 9.02 -5.87
N LEU A 212 22.81 8.05 -5.33
CA LEU A 212 21.34 8.14 -5.21
C LEU A 212 20.90 9.23 -4.24
N ILE A 213 21.58 9.39 -3.10
CA ILE A 213 21.28 10.46 -2.14
C ILE A 213 21.51 11.84 -2.78
N LEU A 214 22.65 12.03 -3.45
CA LEU A 214 22.96 13.28 -4.15
C LEU A 214 21.99 13.55 -5.29
N LEU A 215 21.62 12.52 -6.06
CA LEU A 215 20.64 12.64 -7.13
C LEU A 215 19.26 13.00 -6.58
N ALA A 216 18.82 12.37 -5.49
CA ALA A 216 17.55 12.69 -4.85
C ALA A 216 17.53 14.14 -4.35
N ALA A 217 18.59 14.61 -3.69
CA ALA A 217 18.73 15.99 -3.25
C ALA A 217 18.73 16.98 -4.43
N LEU A 218 19.43 16.64 -5.52
CA LEU A 218 19.43 17.43 -6.75
C LEU A 218 18.03 17.51 -7.36
N LEU A 219 17.35 16.37 -7.54
CA LEU A 219 16.00 16.33 -8.08
C LEU A 219 15.02 17.13 -7.22
N LEU A 220 15.08 17.01 -5.89
CA LEU A 220 14.24 17.79 -4.98
C LEU A 220 14.52 19.30 -5.05
N SER A 221 15.77 19.71 -5.28
CA SER A 221 16.11 21.14 -5.42
C SER A 221 15.70 21.73 -6.78
N LEU A 222 15.67 20.92 -7.84
CA LEU A 222 15.24 21.33 -9.18
C LEU A 222 13.72 21.23 -9.39
N PHE A 223 13.03 20.39 -8.61
CA PHE A 223 11.63 20.12 -8.78
C PHE A 223 10.76 21.17 -8.08
N THR A 224 10.35 22.19 -8.84
CA THR A 224 9.54 23.32 -8.35
C THR A 224 8.06 23.21 -8.66
N ALA A 225 7.63 22.15 -9.36
CA ALA A 225 6.27 21.98 -9.89
C ALA A 225 5.21 21.62 -8.83
N GLY A 226 5.57 21.54 -7.55
CA GLY A 226 4.67 21.13 -6.46
C GLY A 226 4.50 19.60 -6.38
N PHE A 227 3.94 19.11 -5.27
CA PHE A 227 3.91 17.68 -4.95
C PHE A 227 2.99 16.85 -5.87
N GLU A 228 1.91 17.45 -6.37
CA GLU A 228 0.89 16.75 -7.16
C GLU A 228 1.43 16.18 -8.49
N PRO A 229 2.14 16.95 -9.35
CA PRO A 229 2.75 16.39 -10.56
C PRO A 229 3.74 15.25 -10.31
N LEU A 230 4.46 15.27 -9.18
CA LEU A 230 5.39 14.21 -8.79
C LEU A 230 4.64 12.89 -8.55
N ILE A 231 3.59 12.96 -7.72
CA ILE A 231 2.78 11.80 -7.38
C ILE A 231 2.06 11.24 -8.60
N ASN A 232 1.52 12.10 -9.47
CA ASN A 232 0.88 11.68 -10.72
C ASN A 232 1.87 10.95 -11.63
N THR A 233 3.08 11.48 -11.79
CA THR A 233 4.13 10.86 -12.62
C THR A 233 4.54 9.49 -12.09
N ILE A 234 4.82 9.39 -10.79
CA ILE A 234 5.21 8.13 -10.15
C ILE A 234 4.08 7.10 -10.25
N THR A 235 2.83 7.53 -10.07
CA THR A 235 1.65 6.66 -10.17
C THR A 235 1.52 6.06 -11.57
N ILE A 236 1.66 6.88 -12.63
CA ILE A 236 1.61 6.40 -14.02
C ILE A 236 2.71 5.36 -14.27
N ILE A 237 3.94 5.63 -13.85
CA ILE A 237 5.07 4.71 -14.02
C ILE A 237 4.79 3.39 -13.28
N ALA A 238 4.36 3.47 -12.02
CA ALA A 238 4.08 2.29 -11.19
C ALA A 238 3.00 1.39 -11.81
N PHE A 239 1.86 1.96 -12.23
CA PHE A 239 0.79 1.20 -12.87
C PHE A 239 1.20 0.60 -14.20
N THR A 240 1.98 1.34 -14.99
CA THR A 240 2.42 0.88 -16.32
C THR A 240 3.43 -0.27 -16.18
N CYS A 241 4.36 -0.17 -15.25
CA CYS A 241 5.37 -1.20 -15.02
C CYS A 241 4.85 -2.40 -14.21
N ALA A 242 3.71 -2.28 -13.54
CA ALA A 242 3.24 -3.29 -12.61
C ALA A 242 3.04 -4.70 -13.24
N PRO A 243 2.33 -4.85 -14.37
CA PRO A 243 2.19 -6.15 -15.02
C PRO A 243 3.53 -6.76 -15.44
N PHE A 244 4.47 -5.92 -15.85
CA PHE A 244 5.79 -6.35 -16.29
C PHE A 244 6.60 -6.95 -15.13
N TYR A 245 6.65 -6.28 -13.97
CA TYR A 245 7.31 -6.81 -12.78
C TYR A 245 6.65 -8.09 -12.26
N ALA A 246 5.32 -8.15 -12.24
CA ALA A 246 4.60 -9.36 -11.84
C ALA A 246 4.93 -10.54 -12.75
N TRP A 247 4.97 -10.32 -14.07
CA TRP A 247 5.35 -11.35 -15.04
C TRP A 247 6.81 -11.80 -14.86
N LEU A 248 7.76 -10.88 -14.66
CA LEU A 248 9.17 -11.22 -14.42
C LEU A 248 9.34 -12.10 -13.17
N ASN A 249 8.65 -11.76 -12.07
CA ASN A 249 8.67 -12.57 -10.85
C ASN A 249 8.10 -13.97 -11.08
N MET A 250 6.96 -14.09 -11.76
CA MET A 250 6.39 -15.40 -12.11
C MET A 250 7.31 -16.21 -13.02
N ARG A 251 8.02 -15.56 -13.94
CA ARG A 251 9.00 -16.21 -14.81
C ARG A 251 10.22 -16.69 -14.02
N SER A 252 10.71 -15.90 -13.07
CA SER A 252 11.82 -16.27 -12.18
C SER A 252 11.50 -17.55 -11.39
N ILE A 253 10.29 -17.67 -10.83
CA ILE A 253 9.89 -18.88 -10.11
C ILE A 253 9.95 -20.15 -10.96
N ARG A 254 9.69 -20.05 -12.27
CA ARG A 254 9.72 -21.21 -13.19
C ARG A 254 11.13 -21.71 -13.50
N THR A 255 12.18 -20.97 -13.16
CA THR A 255 13.57 -21.44 -13.33
C THR A 255 14.00 -22.39 -12.20
N LEU A 256 13.24 -22.44 -11.10
CA LEU A 256 13.48 -23.34 -9.97
C LEU A 256 13.05 -24.77 -10.30
N ALA A 257 13.74 -25.75 -9.70
CA ALA A 257 13.32 -27.16 -9.72
C ALA A 257 11.89 -27.31 -9.18
N GLU A 258 11.10 -28.24 -9.73
CA GLU A 258 9.67 -28.39 -9.40
C GLU A 258 9.41 -28.56 -7.90
N GLU A 259 10.30 -29.25 -7.18
CA GLU A 259 10.24 -29.46 -5.73
C GLU A 259 10.37 -28.18 -4.90
N ARG A 260 10.99 -27.13 -5.47
CA ARG A 260 11.23 -25.83 -4.84
C ARG A 260 10.21 -24.78 -5.28
N GLN A 261 9.33 -25.11 -6.21
CA GLN A 261 8.29 -24.19 -6.66
C GLN A 261 7.18 -24.05 -5.61
N PRO A 262 6.48 -22.90 -5.58
CA PRO A 262 5.40 -22.67 -4.63
C PRO A 262 4.23 -23.62 -4.86
N ALA A 263 3.41 -23.80 -3.83
CA ALA A 263 2.21 -24.62 -3.91
C ALA A 263 1.29 -24.17 -5.08
N PRO A 264 0.56 -25.10 -5.74
CA PRO A 264 -0.25 -24.78 -6.93
C PRO A 264 -1.34 -23.73 -6.73
N TRP A 265 -1.82 -23.53 -5.49
CA TRP A 265 -2.78 -22.47 -5.18
C TRP A 265 -2.13 -21.07 -5.22
N LEU A 266 -0.87 -20.96 -4.82
CA LEU A 266 -0.12 -19.70 -4.81
C LEU A 266 0.27 -19.32 -6.24
N ALA A 267 0.62 -20.30 -7.09
CA ALA A 267 0.81 -20.08 -8.52
C ALA A 267 -0.47 -19.59 -9.24
N ARG A 268 -1.63 -20.14 -8.87
CA ARG A 268 -2.93 -19.64 -9.34
C ARG A 268 -3.21 -18.22 -8.83
N LEU A 269 -2.94 -17.95 -7.56
CA LEU A 269 -3.10 -16.61 -6.99
C LEU A 269 -2.21 -15.59 -7.69
N ALA A 270 -0.96 -15.92 -7.98
CA ALA A 270 -0.05 -15.06 -8.74
C ALA A 270 -0.59 -14.78 -10.16
N THR A 271 -1.19 -15.77 -10.81
CA THR A 271 -1.81 -15.60 -12.14
C THR A 271 -3.03 -14.68 -12.08
N VAL A 272 -3.89 -14.83 -11.07
CA VAL A 272 -5.03 -13.93 -10.84
C VAL A 272 -4.53 -12.51 -10.54
N GLY A 273 -3.46 -12.38 -9.74
CA GLY A 273 -2.81 -11.11 -9.45
C GLY A 273 -2.26 -10.43 -10.70
N LEU A 274 -1.62 -11.18 -11.60
CA LEU A 274 -1.14 -10.65 -12.88
C LEU A 274 -2.30 -10.13 -13.74
N LEU A 275 -3.36 -10.92 -13.92
CA LEU A 275 -4.54 -10.50 -14.67
C LEU A 275 -5.19 -9.25 -14.07
N TYR A 276 -5.28 -9.20 -12.75
CA TYR A 276 -5.77 -8.05 -12.01
C TYR A 276 -4.92 -6.80 -12.26
N LEU A 277 -3.60 -6.89 -12.10
CA LEU A 277 -2.68 -5.76 -12.32
C LEU A 277 -2.71 -5.29 -13.79
N SER A 278 -2.75 -6.22 -14.75
CA SER A 278 -2.90 -5.90 -16.17
C SER A 278 -4.22 -5.18 -16.46
N GLY A 279 -5.33 -5.67 -15.92
CA GLY A 279 -6.65 -5.06 -16.10
C GLY A 279 -6.71 -3.64 -15.52
N PHE A 280 -6.21 -3.45 -14.30
CA PHE A 280 -6.16 -2.13 -13.66
C PHE A 280 -5.21 -1.17 -14.36
N SER A 281 -4.06 -1.63 -14.84
CA SER A 281 -3.13 -0.81 -15.62
C SER A 281 -3.79 -0.30 -16.92
N ILE A 282 -4.48 -1.17 -17.66
CA ILE A 282 -5.22 -0.78 -18.87
C ILE A 282 -6.35 0.19 -18.53
N LEU A 283 -7.13 -0.09 -17.49
CA LEU A 283 -8.23 0.77 -17.04
C LEU A 283 -7.71 2.16 -16.64
N PHE A 284 -6.64 2.22 -15.86
CA PHE A 284 -6.00 3.46 -15.43
C PHE A 284 -5.54 4.30 -16.63
N LEU A 285 -4.83 3.68 -17.59
CA LEU A 285 -4.40 4.37 -18.81
C LEU A 285 -5.59 4.86 -19.65
N ALA A 286 -6.66 4.07 -19.75
CA ALA A 286 -7.87 4.47 -20.45
C ALA A 286 -8.56 5.68 -19.80
N LEU A 287 -8.64 5.72 -18.47
CA LEU A 287 -9.20 6.85 -17.73
C LEU A 287 -8.35 8.11 -17.88
N GLN A 288 -7.03 7.96 -17.84
CA GLN A 288 -6.08 9.06 -18.04
C GLN A 288 -6.21 9.66 -19.44
N LEU A 289 -6.31 8.81 -20.47
CA LEU A 289 -6.51 9.25 -21.86
C LEU A 289 -7.89 9.90 -22.09
N ALA A 290 -8.90 9.49 -21.31
CA ALA A 290 -10.24 10.08 -21.35
C ALA A 290 -10.36 11.41 -20.57
N GLY A 291 -9.30 11.86 -19.89
CA GLY A 291 -9.27 13.10 -19.11
C GLY A 291 -10.13 13.07 -17.83
N GLN A 292 -10.37 11.89 -17.26
CA GLN A 292 -11.23 11.72 -16.08
C GLN A 292 -10.46 11.58 -14.75
N THR A 293 -9.15 11.81 -14.78
CA THR A 293 -8.21 11.70 -13.65
C THR A 293 -7.17 12.79 -13.70
#